data_AF-A0A3S5JDR5-F1
#
_entry.id   AF-A0A3S5JDR5-F1
#
_cell.length_a   1.000
_cell.length_b   1.000
_cell.length_c   1.000
_cell.angle_alpha   90.00
_cell.angle_beta   90.00
_cell.angle_gamma   90.00
#
_symmetry.space_group_name_H-M   'P 1'
#
loop_
_entity.id
_entity.type
_entity.pdbx_description
1 polymer ?
#
loop_
_entity_poly.entity_id
_entity_poly.type
_entity_poly.pdbx_seq_one_letter_code
_entity_poly.pdbx_strand_id
1 'polypeptide(L)' 'MSCLLAFPISGYASIPGAKTSKSSEGKQSLRKLFIDFLDEEVARRGRQRVLESQKEELFRRFLIWQARRLAE' A
#
# COMPACT_ATOMS: atom_id res chain seq x y z
N MET A 1 -46.40 -4.57 25.16
CA MET A 1 -45.10 -5.29 25.25
C MET A 1 -44.42 -5.14 23.90
N SER A 2 -43.41 -4.27 23.84
CA SER A 2 -42.75 -3.85 22.60
C SER A 2 -41.60 -4.82 22.26
N CYS A 3 -41.67 -5.46 21.09
CA CYS A 3 -40.58 -6.30 20.59
C CYS A 3 -39.48 -5.40 20.02
N LEU A 4 -38.33 -5.40 20.69
CA LEU A 4 -37.10 -4.74 20.30
C LEU A 4 -36.51 -5.39 19.04
N LEU A 5 -36.14 -4.56 18.08
CA LEU A 5 -35.42 -4.91 16.87
C LEU A 5 -34.01 -5.36 17.22
N ALA A 6 -33.70 -6.65 16.98
CA ALA A 6 -32.35 -7.18 17.04
C ALA A 6 -31.73 -7.16 15.63
N PHE A 7 -30.81 -6.23 15.39
CA PHE A 7 -29.95 -6.23 14.20
C PHE A 7 -28.76 -7.17 14.44
N PRO A 8 -28.55 -8.23 13.62
CA PRO A 8 -27.31 -8.98 13.68
C PRO A 8 -26.19 -8.20 12.98
N ILE A 9 -25.28 -7.65 13.78
CA ILE A 9 -23.95 -7.23 13.33
C ILE A 9 -23.11 -8.51 13.26
N SER A 10 -22.90 -9.06 12.07
CA SER A 10 -21.97 -10.18 11.89
C SER A 10 -21.44 -10.20 10.45
N GLY A 11 -20.11 -10.15 10.30
CA GLY A 11 -19.45 -10.55 9.06
C GLY A 11 -18.47 -9.58 8.41
N TYR A 12 -17.63 -8.88 9.19
CA TYR A 12 -16.37 -8.34 8.64
C TYR A 12 -15.33 -9.47 8.67
N ALA A 13 -15.09 -10.18 7.56
CA ALA A 13 -13.86 -10.96 7.36
C ALA A 13 -13.74 -11.53 5.95
N SER A 14 -12.73 -11.05 5.21
CA SER A 14 -11.80 -11.83 4.37
C SER A 14 -11.50 -11.11 3.05
N ILE A 15 -10.56 -10.18 3.11
CA ILE A 15 -9.80 -9.75 1.93
C ILE A 15 -8.74 -10.84 1.70
N PRO A 16 -8.77 -11.62 0.60
CA PRO A 16 -7.75 -12.62 0.37
C PRO A 16 -6.39 -11.94 0.16
N GLY A 17 -5.45 -12.38 0.99
CA GLY A 17 -4.09 -11.91 1.11
C GLY A 17 -3.40 -11.65 -0.22
N ALA A 18 -2.73 -10.50 -0.25
CA ALA A 18 -1.68 -10.15 -1.18
C ALA A 18 -0.77 -11.36 -1.44
N LYS A 19 -0.64 -11.72 -2.72
CA LYS A 19 0.27 -12.76 -3.19
C LYS A 19 1.71 -12.34 -2.87
N THR A 20 2.26 -12.89 -1.80
CA THR A 20 3.67 -12.85 -1.46
C THR A 20 4.43 -13.79 -2.41
N SER A 21 4.76 -13.26 -3.58
CA SER A 21 5.68 -13.94 -4.51
C SER A 21 7.07 -14.02 -3.87
N LYS A 22 7.52 -15.26 -3.73
CA LYS A 22 8.78 -15.69 -3.12
C LYS A 22 10.00 -14.94 -3.64
N SER A 23 10.91 -14.73 -2.69
CA SER A 23 12.29 -14.27 -2.80
C SER A 23 13.01 -14.84 -4.02
N SER A 24 13.52 -13.94 -4.88
CA SER A 24 14.68 -14.21 -5.73
C SER A 24 15.82 -13.37 -5.19
N GLU A 25 16.77 -14.08 -4.62
CA GLU A 25 17.98 -13.62 -3.96
C GLU A 25 18.85 -12.80 -4.93
N GLY A 26 19.34 -11.63 -4.47
CA GLY A 26 20.52 -10.99 -5.04
C GLY A 26 20.38 -9.54 -5.50
N LYS A 27 19.21 -9.09 -5.99
CA LYS A 27 18.97 -7.68 -6.34
C LYS A 27 17.52 -7.34 -6.03
N GLN A 28 17.26 -6.35 -5.18
CA GLN A 28 15.90 -5.84 -5.04
C GLN A 28 15.45 -5.34 -6.42
N SER A 29 14.50 -6.06 -7.03
CA SER A 29 13.93 -5.65 -8.31
C SER A 29 13.37 -4.24 -8.18
N LEU A 30 13.52 -3.40 -9.21
CA LEU A 30 12.97 -2.04 -9.23
C LEU A 30 11.47 -2.02 -8.87
N ARG A 31 10.76 -3.08 -9.24
CA ARG A 31 9.36 -3.31 -8.84
C ARG A 31 9.17 -3.41 -7.33
N LYS A 32 10.07 -4.08 -6.61
CA LYS A 32 10.01 -4.22 -5.14
C LYS A 32 10.26 -2.88 -4.47
N LEU A 33 11.29 -2.13 -4.91
CA LEU A 33 11.55 -0.77 -4.42
C LEU A 33 10.36 0.15 -4.64
N PHE A 34 9.68 0.03 -5.78
CA PHE A 34 8.50 0.82 -6.07
C PHE A 34 7.30 0.44 -5.19
N ILE A 35 7.14 -0.84 -4.87
CA ILE A 35 6.12 -1.30 -3.91
C ILE A 35 6.41 -0.75 -2.51
N ASP A 36 7.66 -0.85 -2.05
CA ASP A 36 8.09 -0.33 -0.74
C ASP A 36 7.83 1.19 -0.65
N PHE A 37 8.11 1.93 -1.72
CA PHE A 37 7.78 3.36 -1.84
C PHE A 37 6.27 3.63 -1.78
N LEU A 38 5.46 2.83 -2.48
CA LEU A 38 4.01 2.99 -2.47
C LEU A 38 3.45 2.72 -1.07
N ASP A 39 3.94 1.70 -0.37
CA ASP A 39 3.52 1.40 1.00
C ASP A 39 3.88 2.54 1.96
N GLU A 40 5.07 3.13 1.83
CA GLU A 40 5.47 4.32 2.61
C GLU A 40 4.62 5.55 2.25
N GLU A 41 4.33 5.81 0.98
CA GLU A 41 3.48 6.93 0.57
C GLU A 41 2.02 6.75 1.02
N VAL A 42 1.51 5.53 1.00
CA VAL A 42 0.19 5.18 1.50
C VAL A 42 0.14 5.38 3.01
N ALA A 43 1.17 4.98 3.76
CA ALA A 43 1.26 5.22 5.20
C ALA A 43 1.36 6.71 5.54
N ARG A 44 2.04 7.51 4.71
CA ARG A 44 2.26 8.94 4.95
C ARG A 44 1.06 9.83 4.58
N ARG A 45 0.42 9.57 3.43
CA ARG A 45 -0.61 10.47 2.86
C ARG A 45 -1.99 9.83 2.76
N GLY A 46 -2.09 8.53 3.02
CA GLY A 46 -3.30 7.74 2.82
C GLY A 46 -3.42 7.23 1.39
N ARG A 47 -3.98 6.01 1.26
CA ARG A 47 -4.14 5.29 -0.02
C ARG A 47 -4.87 6.12 -1.08
N GLN A 48 -5.90 6.85 -0.68
CA GLN A 48 -6.73 7.62 -1.61
C GLN A 48 -5.94 8.73 -2.31
N ARG A 49 -5.06 9.43 -1.58
CA ARG A 49 -4.19 10.48 -2.15
C ARG A 49 -3.13 9.93 -3.09
N VAL A 50 -2.63 8.73 -2.82
CA VAL A 50 -1.67 8.04 -3.70
C VAL A 50 -2.35 7.65 -5.02
N LEU A 51 -3.58 7.14 -4.97
CA LEU A 51 -4.34 6.77 -6.18
C LEU A 51 -4.81 7.98 -7.00
N GLU A 52 -5.09 9.10 -6.35
CA GLU A 52 -5.40 10.38 -7.02
C GLU A 52 -4.17 11.06 -7.66
N SER A 53 -2.96 10.63 -7.29
CA SER A 53 -1.74 11.24 -7.80
C SER A 53 -1.46 10.81 -9.23
N GLN A 54 -1.00 11.75 -10.05
CA GLN A 54 -0.59 11.45 -11.42
C GLN A 54 0.65 10.56 -11.44
N LYS A 55 0.74 9.67 -12.42
CA LYS A 55 1.85 8.72 -12.58
C LYS A 55 3.21 9.42 -12.60
N GLU A 56 3.33 10.55 -13.30
CA GLU A 56 4.59 11.32 -13.39
C GLU A 56 5.03 11.89 -12.05
N GLU A 57 4.08 12.40 -11.26
CA GLU A 57 4.34 12.96 -9.94
C GLU A 57 4.75 11.85 -8.96
N LEU A 58 4.08 10.70 -9.00
CA LEU A 58 4.47 9.51 -8.23
C LEU A 58 5.88 9.03 -8.60
N PHE A 59 6.21 9.01 -9.88
CA PHE A 59 7.53 8.59 -10.33
C PHE A 59 8.63 9.59 -9.93
N ARG A 60 8.39 10.91 -10.02
CA ARG A 60 9.33 11.92 -9.50
C ARG A 60 9.60 11.74 -8.01
N ARG A 61 8.55 11.50 -7.22
CA ARG A 61 8.69 11.25 -5.78
C ARG A 61 9.45 9.96 -5.48
N PHE A 62 9.21 8.91 -6.26
CA PHE A 62 9.96 7.66 -6.18
C PHE A 62 11.45 7.88 -6.42
N LEU A 63 11.84 8.65 -7.45
CA LEU A 63 13.26 8.95 -7.73
C LEU A 63 13.92 9.70 -6.58
N ILE A 64 13.26 10.70 -6.00
CA ILE A 64 13.76 11.45 -4.85
C ILE A 64 13.93 10.52 -3.63
N TRP A 65 12.93 9.68 -3.38
CA TRP A 65 12.96 8.71 -2.30
C TRP A 65 14.10 7.69 -2.47
N GLN A 66 14.30 7.19 -3.69
CA GLN A 66 15.37 6.25 -4.00
C GLN A 66 16.75 6.89 -3.84
N ALA A 67 16.92 8.13 -4.31
CA ALA A 67 18.16 8.89 -4.16
C ALA A 67 18.54 9.10 -2.69
N ARG A 68 17.55 9.36 -1.82
CA ARG A 68 17.78 9.49 -0.37
C ARG A 68 18.28 8.18 0.24
N ARG A 69 17.69 7.04 -0.12
CA ARG A 69 18.11 5.72 0.41
C ARG A 69 19.48 5.27 -0.09
N LEU A 70 19.95 5.77 -1.24
CA LEU A 70 21.29 5.49 -1.75
C LEU A 70 22.37 6.38 -1.11
N ALA A 71 21.97 7.47 -0.45
CA ALA A 71 22.88 8.40 0.22
C ALA A 71 23.08 8.07 1.72
N GLU A 72 22.27 7.16 2.28
CA GLU A 72 22.42 6.56 3.61
C GLU A 72 23.31 5.31 3.54
#